data_AF-A0A937MS80-F1
#
_entry.id   AF-A0A937MS80-F1
#
_cell.length_a   1.000
_cell.length_b   1.000
_cell.length_c   1.000
_cell.angle_alpha   90.00
_cell.angle_beta   90.00
_cell.angle_gamma   90.00
#
_symmetry.space_group_name_H-M   'P 1'
#
loop_
_entity.id
_entity.type
_entity.pdbx_description
1 polymer ?
#
loop_
_entity_poly.entity_id
_entity_poly.type
_entity_poly.pdbx_seq_one_letter_code
_entity_poly.pdbx_strand_id
1 'polypeptide(L)'
;DNAKYCRLRGVIPQDLTASRSEQTRSAFETMDAALKLNGFTFTDTIRTWIYLDNLLEWYDDFNVVRTQYFTETGIFDRMVPASTGIGAANQFGAAIMMDVLAVKPKGKNLTIQEIISPMQNPALDYKSSFARAVEMVYPTHKNVLISGTASIDPDGATVHIDDPEKQIRLTMDVIKAILESRGMGWGDLFRGIAYFKDMETLPIYERVAAELGIDRFPLAISHADVCRHDLLFEIEVDAVKAL
;
A
#
# COMPACT_ATOMS: atom_id res chain seq x y z
N ASP A 1 -21.82 -13.04 -0.37
CA ASP A 1 -22.47 -12.26 0.71
C ASP A 1 -21.76 -12.40 2.07
N ASN A 2 -20.41 -12.50 2.12
CA ASN A 2 -19.70 -12.83 3.38
C ASN A 2 -19.23 -11.60 4.18
N ALA A 3 -19.35 -10.39 3.63
CA ALA A 3 -18.85 -9.16 4.24
C ALA A 3 -19.66 -7.93 3.83
N LYS A 4 -19.51 -6.84 4.61
CA LYS A 4 -19.80 -5.48 4.17
C LYS A 4 -18.49 -4.80 3.76
N TYR A 5 -18.55 -3.98 2.72
CA TYR A 5 -17.40 -3.23 2.22
C TYR A 5 -17.73 -1.74 2.25
N CYS A 6 -16.75 -0.92 2.61
CA CYS A 6 -16.79 0.52 2.40
C CYS A 6 -15.51 0.92 1.67
N ARG A 7 -15.67 1.65 0.57
CA ARG A 7 -14.56 2.20 -0.18
C ARG A 7 -14.76 3.70 -0.30
N LEU A 8 -13.80 4.46 0.21
CA LEU A 8 -13.75 5.91 0.06
C LEU A 8 -12.54 6.25 -0.78
N ARG A 9 -12.65 7.29 -1.60
CA ARG A 9 -11.56 7.76 -2.44
C ARG A 9 -11.50 9.27 -2.46
N GLY A 10 -10.30 9.81 -2.63
CA GLY A 10 -10.08 11.25 -2.77
C GLY A 10 -10.39 12.04 -1.51
N VAL A 11 -10.24 11.44 -0.32
CA VAL A 11 -10.42 12.16 0.95
C VAL A 11 -9.27 13.12 1.15
N ILE A 12 -9.59 14.39 1.37
CA ILE A 12 -8.65 15.48 1.59
C ILE A 12 -8.90 16.15 2.95
N PRO A 13 -7.91 16.85 3.52
CA PRO A 13 -8.08 17.66 4.73
C PRO A 13 -9.12 18.77 4.55
N GLN A 14 -9.66 19.25 5.68
CA GLN A 14 -10.67 20.31 5.69
C GLN A 14 -10.08 21.72 5.54
N ASP A 15 -8.88 21.95 6.08
CA ASP A 15 -8.14 23.21 5.96
C ASP A 15 -6.86 22.98 5.16
N LEU A 16 -6.82 23.53 3.95
CA LEU A 16 -5.68 23.38 3.02
C LEU A 16 -4.53 24.35 3.32
N THR A 17 -4.76 25.32 4.20
CA THR A 17 -3.76 26.31 4.63
C THR A 17 -2.98 25.87 5.87
N ALA A 18 -3.46 24.85 6.56
CA ALA A 18 -2.81 24.27 7.73
C ALA A 18 -1.48 23.58 7.37
N SER A 19 -0.65 23.30 8.37
CA SER A 19 0.61 22.57 8.17
C SER A 19 0.36 21.17 7.60
N ARG A 20 1.38 20.58 6.96
CA ARG A 20 1.30 19.22 6.38
C ARG A 20 0.91 18.17 7.43
N SER A 21 1.39 18.31 8.66
CA SER A 21 1.04 17.42 9.78
C SER A 21 -0.41 17.58 10.23
N GLU A 22 -0.92 18.81 10.32
CA GLU A 22 -2.33 19.09 10.63
C GLU A 22 -3.26 18.60 9.52
N GLN A 23 -2.87 18.79 8.26
CA GLN A 23 -3.56 18.23 7.10
C GLN A 23 -3.61 16.70 7.14
N THR A 24 -2.50 16.05 7.48
CA THR A 24 -2.45 14.59 7.67
C THR A 24 -3.45 14.13 8.72
N ARG A 25 -3.45 14.77 9.89
CA ARG A 25 -4.40 14.46 10.96
C ARG A 25 -5.85 14.66 10.51
N SER A 26 -6.14 15.79 9.88
CA SER A 26 -7.47 16.13 9.37
C SER A 26 -7.97 15.14 8.32
N ALA A 27 -7.10 14.65 7.43
CA ALA A 27 -7.47 13.65 6.43
C ALA A 27 -7.84 12.29 7.07
N PHE A 28 -7.06 11.84 8.06
CA PHE A 28 -7.38 10.63 8.83
C PHE A 28 -8.71 10.77 9.59
N GLU A 29 -8.93 11.89 10.27
CA GLU A 29 -10.18 12.16 11.00
C GLU A 29 -11.39 12.24 10.08
N THR A 30 -11.24 12.88 8.92
CA THR A 30 -12.30 12.96 7.90
C THR A 30 -12.61 11.57 7.34
N MET A 31 -11.58 10.75 7.09
CA MET A 31 -11.75 9.36 6.66
C MET A 31 -12.52 8.53 7.69
N ASP A 32 -12.11 8.58 8.97
CA ASP A 32 -12.77 7.84 10.05
C ASP A 32 -14.22 8.30 10.28
N ALA A 33 -14.48 9.61 10.23
CA ALA A 33 -15.84 10.14 10.29
C ALA A 33 -16.72 9.60 9.14
N ALA A 34 -16.20 9.57 7.91
CA ALA A 34 -16.92 9.03 6.76
C ALA A 34 -17.15 7.51 6.86
N LEU A 35 -16.20 6.74 7.39
CA LEU A 35 -16.37 5.31 7.68
C LEU A 35 -17.47 5.09 8.74
N LYS A 36 -17.48 5.88 9.81
CA LYS A 36 -18.48 5.82 10.89
C LYS A 36 -19.90 6.06 10.39
N LEU A 37 -20.09 7.01 9.48
CA LEU A 37 -21.40 7.25 8.84
C LEU A 37 -21.94 6.01 8.09
N ASN A 38 -21.06 5.11 7.67
CA ASN A 38 -21.40 3.88 6.96
C ASN A 38 -21.38 2.63 7.87
N GLY A 39 -21.27 2.80 9.18
CA GLY A 39 -21.26 1.71 10.16
C GLY A 39 -19.94 0.94 10.25
N PHE A 40 -18.83 1.57 9.84
CA PHE A 40 -17.46 1.07 9.99
C PHE A 40 -16.72 1.84 11.08
N THR A 41 -15.67 1.24 11.64
CA THR A 41 -14.66 1.93 12.43
C THR A 41 -13.35 1.97 11.64
N PHE A 42 -12.44 2.89 11.97
CA PHE A 42 -11.14 2.94 11.29
C PHE A 42 -10.38 1.60 11.36
N THR A 43 -10.56 0.83 12.44
CA THR A 43 -10.03 -0.52 12.63
C THR A 43 -10.59 -1.61 11.71
N ASP A 44 -11.66 -1.32 10.96
CA ASP A 44 -12.14 -2.19 9.88
C ASP A 44 -11.34 -2.01 8.58
N THR A 45 -10.37 -1.07 8.54
CA THR A 45 -9.56 -0.77 7.36
C THR A 45 -8.58 -1.89 7.05
N ILE A 46 -8.57 -2.35 5.79
CA ILE A 46 -7.67 -3.41 5.32
C ILE A 46 -6.66 -2.93 4.29
N ARG A 47 -6.94 -1.79 3.62
CA ARG A 47 -6.06 -1.18 2.63
C ARG A 47 -6.19 0.34 2.65
N THR A 48 -5.06 1.03 2.59
CA THR A 48 -4.99 2.47 2.37
C THR A 48 -4.14 2.79 1.14
N TRP A 49 -4.48 3.87 0.46
CA TRP A 49 -3.60 4.54 -0.50
C TRP A 49 -3.47 5.99 -0.07
N ILE A 50 -2.23 6.47 0.01
CA ILE A 50 -1.90 7.76 0.58
C ILE A 50 -1.01 8.49 -0.42
N TYR A 51 -1.54 9.58 -0.96
CA TYR A 51 -0.91 10.41 -1.97
C TYR A 51 -0.40 11.68 -1.29
N LEU A 52 0.90 11.92 -1.34
CA LEU A 52 1.56 13.00 -0.61
C LEU A 52 2.19 13.97 -1.61
N ASP A 53 1.77 15.23 -1.55
CA ASP A 53 2.35 16.29 -2.38
C ASP A 53 3.77 16.62 -1.89
N ASN A 54 4.75 16.65 -2.78
CA ASN A 54 6.17 16.83 -2.44
C ASN A 54 6.67 15.85 -1.35
N LEU A 55 6.27 14.57 -1.46
CA LEU A 55 6.52 13.47 -0.53
C LEU A 55 7.89 13.51 0.17
N LEU A 56 8.97 13.66 -0.61
CA LEU A 56 10.34 13.54 -0.12
C LEU A 56 10.72 14.60 0.93
N GLU A 57 10.02 15.73 0.97
CA GLU A 57 10.32 16.81 1.92
C GLU A 57 9.82 16.54 3.35
N TRP A 58 8.88 15.61 3.54
CA TRP A 58 8.13 15.51 4.81
C TRP A 58 7.55 14.12 5.11
N TYR A 59 8.04 13.07 4.44
CA TYR A 59 7.57 11.70 4.66
C TYR A 59 7.70 11.24 6.12
N ASP A 60 8.76 11.67 6.82
CA ASP A 60 8.97 11.34 8.23
C ASP A 60 7.91 12.00 9.12
N ASP A 61 7.59 13.28 8.88
CA ASP A 61 6.55 14.01 9.63
C ASP A 61 5.17 13.37 9.44
N PHE A 62 4.86 12.97 8.20
CA PHE A 62 3.66 12.18 7.89
C PHE A 62 3.61 10.89 8.72
N ASN A 63 4.72 10.16 8.80
CA ASN A 63 4.81 8.89 9.52
C ASN A 63 4.60 9.05 11.03
N VAL A 64 5.08 10.16 11.61
CA VAL A 64 4.81 10.50 13.02
C VAL A 64 3.32 10.63 13.26
N VAL A 65 2.61 11.42 12.45
CA VAL A 65 1.16 11.63 12.59
C VAL A 65 0.39 10.34 12.35
N ARG A 66 0.74 9.56 11.33
CA ARG A 66 0.12 8.25 11.04
C ARG A 66 0.25 7.30 12.23
N THR A 67 1.45 7.21 12.81
CA THR A 67 1.73 6.31 13.93
C THR A 67 0.97 6.74 15.18
N GLN A 68 0.93 8.04 15.48
CA GLN A 68 0.13 8.58 16.56
C GLN A 68 -1.36 8.25 16.37
N TYR A 69 -1.90 8.51 15.17
CA TYR A 69 -3.31 8.24 14.87
C TYR A 69 -3.65 6.75 14.99
N PHE A 70 -2.78 5.86 14.52
CA PHE A 70 -2.97 4.41 14.60
C PHE A 70 -2.95 3.91 16.05
N THR A 71 -2.13 4.54 16.89
CA THR A 71 -2.09 4.27 18.33
C THR A 71 -3.40 4.69 18.99
N GLU A 72 -3.86 5.92 18.75
CA GLU A 72 -5.08 6.47 19.34
C GLU A 72 -6.36 5.73 18.90
N THR A 73 -6.38 5.21 17.68
CA THR A 73 -7.53 4.47 17.11
C THR A 73 -7.49 2.97 17.39
N GLY A 74 -6.43 2.45 18.03
CA GLY A 74 -6.28 1.02 18.35
C GLY A 74 -6.04 0.15 17.11
N ILE A 75 -5.47 0.71 16.03
CA ILE A 75 -5.12 -0.05 14.82
C ILE A 75 -4.06 -1.10 15.13
N PHE A 76 -3.04 -0.74 15.91
CA PHE A 76 -1.96 -1.66 16.29
C PHE A 76 -2.43 -2.82 17.18
N ASP A 77 -3.54 -2.65 17.91
CA ASP A 77 -4.15 -3.72 18.71
C ASP A 77 -5.00 -4.69 17.86
N ARG A 78 -5.12 -4.42 16.57
CA ARG A 78 -5.94 -5.17 15.62
C ARG A 78 -5.09 -5.69 14.47
N MET A 79 -5.06 -4.90 13.41
CA MET A 79 -4.44 -5.26 12.15
C MET A 79 -4.03 -3.96 11.47
N VAL A 80 -2.76 -3.81 11.15
CA VAL A 80 -2.30 -2.71 10.31
C VAL A 80 -2.71 -3.00 8.87
N PRO A 81 -3.32 -2.05 8.15
CA PRO A 81 -3.72 -2.29 6.77
C PRO A 81 -2.50 -2.42 5.85
N ALA A 82 -2.69 -3.09 4.72
CA ALA A 82 -1.80 -2.89 3.59
C ALA A 82 -1.85 -1.40 3.18
N SER A 83 -0.73 -0.83 2.74
CA SER A 83 -0.63 0.61 2.47
C SER A 83 0.34 0.91 1.33
N THR A 84 0.03 1.96 0.58
CA THR A 84 0.92 2.57 -0.42
C THR A 84 0.98 4.04 -0.10
N GLY A 85 2.19 4.56 0.11
CA GLY A 85 2.43 5.98 0.38
C GLY A 85 3.34 6.52 -0.72
N ILE A 86 2.78 7.28 -1.66
CA ILE A 86 3.46 7.67 -2.90
C ILE A 86 3.34 9.17 -3.18
N GLY A 87 4.31 9.71 -3.91
CA GLY A 87 4.35 11.12 -4.27
C GLY A 87 3.33 11.41 -5.36
N ALA A 88 2.35 12.26 -5.06
CA ALA A 88 1.39 12.71 -6.05
C ALA A 88 0.75 14.03 -5.62
N ALA A 89 0.89 15.04 -6.49
CA ALA A 89 0.16 16.28 -6.37
C ALA A 89 -1.33 16.07 -6.65
N ASN A 90 -2.15 16.97 -6.14
CA ASN A 90 -3.58 16.99 -6.43
C ASN A 90 -4.03 18.40 -6.82
N GLN A 91 -5.08 18.47 -7.64
CA GLN A 91 -5.63 19.72 -8.17
C GLN A 91 -6.21 20.66 -7.09
N PHE A 92 -6.40 20.18 -5.87
CA PHE A 92 -7.00 20.95 -4.78
C PHE A 92 -5.94 21.72 -3.97
N GLY A 93 -4.64 21.41 -4.15
CA GLY A 93 -3.56 22.00 -3.35
C GLY A 93 -3.46 21.44 -1.93
N ALA A 94 -4.08 20.29 -1.65
CA ALA A 94 -3.91 19.61 -0.37
C ALA A 94 -2.51 18.97 -0.28
N ALA A 95 -1.92 18.95 0.91
CA ALA A 95 -0.67 18.22 1.14
C ALA A 95 -0.86 16.70 1.01
N ILE A 96 -2.05 16.19 1.31
CA ILE A 96 -2.36 14.77 1.37
C ILE A 96 -3.74 14.48 0.78
N MET A 97 -3.85 13.36 0.07
CA MET A 97 -5.10 12.77 -0.36
C MET A 97 -5.09 11.27 -0.04
N MET A 98 -6.23 10.72 0.37
CA MET A 98 -6.32 9.33 0.82
C MET A 98 -7.49 8.56 0.21
N ASP A 99 -7.24 7.28 -0.07
CA ASP A 99 -8.27 6.28 -0.33
C ASP A 99 -8.22 5.20 0.77
N VAL A 100 -9.37 4.58 1.03
CA VAL A 100 -9.48 3.46 1.98
C VAL A 100 -10.36 2.35 1.42
N LEU A 101 -10.02 1.12 1.78
CA LEU A 101 -10.94 -0.01 1.74
C LEU A 101 -11.09 -0.57 3.16
N ALA A 102 -12.31 -0.52 3.68
CA ALA A 102 -12.70 -1.13 4.94
C ALA A 102 -13.62 -2.33 4.70
N VAL A 103 -13.42 -3.41 5.44
CA VAL A 103 -14.15 -4.67 5.27
C VAL A 103 -14.55 -5.23 6.62
N LYS A 104 -15.84 -5.54 6.74
CA LYS A 104 -16.43 -6.12 7.95
C LYS A 104 -17.02 -7.49 7.63
N PRO A 105 -16.42 -8.60 8.09
CA PRO A 105 -17.00 -9.92 7.94
C PRO A 105 -18.40 -10.00 8.56
N LYS A 106 -19.35 -10.65 7.86
CA LYS A 106 -20.70 -10.92 8.39
C LYS A 106 -20.77 -12.19 9.26
N GLY A 107 -19.70 -12.97 9.28
CA GLY A 107 -19.60 -14.24 10.01
C GLY A 107 -18.23 -14.87 9.81
N LYS A 108 -18.08 -16.15 10.16
CA LYS A 108 -16.79 -16.87 10.13
C LYS A 108 -16.33 -17.32 8.74
N ASN A 109 -17.17 -17.12 7.72
CA ASN A 109 -16.89 -17.54 6.33
C ASN A 109 -15.90 -16.61 5.61
N LEU A 110 -15.54 -15.48 6.20
CA LEU A 110 -14.46 -14.62 5.75
C LEU A 110 -13.48 -14.41 6.90
N THR A 111 -12.21 -14.72 6.67
CA THR A 111 -11.12 -14.29 7.55
C THR A 111 -10.28 -13.22 6.87
N ILE A 112 -9.73 -12.32 7.66
CA ILE A 112 -8.85 -11.24 7.20
C ILE A 112 -7.62 -11.26 8.11
N GLN A 113 -6.43 -11.24 7.52
CA GLN A 113 -5.17 -11.31 8.27
C GLN A 113 -4.02 -10.65 7.51
N GLU A 114 -3.02 -10.18 8.24
CA GLU A 114 -1.77 -9.72 7.66
C GLU A 114 -0.96 -10.88 7.09
N ILE A 115 -0.13 -10.58 6.09
CA ILE A 115 0.90 -11.47 5.60
C ILE A 115 2.25 -10.85 5.95
N ILE A 116 3.07 -11.62 6.67
CA ILE A 116 4.47 -11.32 6.90
C ILE A 116 5.23 -11.64 5.61
N SER A 117 6.06 -10.70 5.14
CA SER A 117 6.90 -10.96 3.97
C SER A 117 8.02 -11.95 4.31
N PRO A 118 8.27 -12.98 3.48
CA PRO A 118 9.42 -13.87 3.68
C PRO A 118 10.79 -13.19 3.45
N MET A 119 10.81 -12.02 2.80
CA MET A 119 12.04 -11.35 2.37
C MET A 119 12.25 -9.97 3.03
N GLN A 120 11.28 -9.47 3.80
CA GLN A 120 11.35 -8.16 4.43
C GLN A 120 10.72 -8.19 5.82
N ASN A 121 11.35 -7.54 6.80
CA ASN A 121 10.78 -7.41 8.14
C ASN A 121 9.51 -6.54 8.13
N PRO A 122 8.69 -6.61 9.19
CA PRO A 122 7.57 -5.71 9.39
C PRO A 122 7.95 -4.24 9.17
N ALA A 123 7.09 -3.48 8.49
CA ALA A 123 7.39 -2.07 8.22
C ALA A 123 7.50 -1.23 9.50
N LEU A 124 6.84 -1.69 10.57
CA LEU A 124 6.85 -1.09 11.90
C LEU A 124 8.26 -1.01 12.48
N ASP A 125 9.14 -1.96 12.14
CA ASP A 125 10.50 -2.03 12.67
C ASP A 125 11.37 -0.85 12.21
N TYR A 126 11.01 -0.22 11.08
CA TYR A 126 11.69 0.96 10.55
C TYR A 126 10.74 2.18 10.44
N LYS A 127 9.83 2.32 11.42
CA LYS A 127 8.95 3.50 11.63
C LYS A 127 7.90 3.75 10.55
N SER A 128 7.51 2.72 9.80
CA SER A 128 6.41 2.78 8.85
C SER A 128 5.22 1.93 9.32
N SER A 129 4.03 2.51 9.37
CA SER A 129 2.86 1.88 9.97
C SER A 129 1.96 1.20 8.94
N PHE A 130 2.39 0.05 8.40
CA PHE A 130 1.60 -0.76 7.44
C PHE A 130 2.00 -2.25 7.42
N ALA A 131 1.10 -3.11 6.96
CA ALA A 131 1.37 -4.53 6.70
C ALA A 131 1.90 -4.76 5.28
N ARG A 132 2.80 -5.74 5.05
CA ARG A 132 3.36 -6.02 3.71
C ARG A 132 2.29 -6.46 2.71
N ALA A 133 1.35 -7.25 3.17
CA ALA A 133 0.12 -7.54 2.45
C ALA A 133 -0.99 -7.90 3.45
N VAL A 134 -2.24 -7.87 2.98
CA VAL A 134 -3.40 -8.36 3.72
C VAL A 134 -4.12 -9.41 2.88
N GLU A 135 -4.44 -10.54 3.50
CA GLU A 135 -5.20 -11.64 2.91
C GLU A 135 -6.66 -11.58 3.35
N MET A 136 -7.57 -11.87 2.42
CA MET A 136 -8.97 -12.14 2.68
C MET A 136 -9.29 -13.55 2.16
N VAL A 137 -9.69 -14.47 3.05
CA VAL A 137 -10.04 -15.85 2.67
C VAL A 137 -11.55 -16.03 2.72
N TYR A 138 -12.15 -16.21 1.54
CA TYR A 138 -13.56 -16.53 1.35
C TYR A 138 -13.74 -18.05 1.21
N PRO A 139 -14.99 -18.58 1.19
CA PRO A 139 -15.21 -20.01 1.00
C PRO A 139 -14.82 -20.56 -0.37
N THR A 140 -14.73 -19.69 -1.40
CA THR A 140 -14.50 -20.09 -2.79
C THR A 140 -13.18 -19.60 -3.37
N HIS A 141 -12.55 -18.62 -2.73
CA HIS A 141 -11.34 -17.97 -3.22
C HIS A 141 -10.66 -17.22 -2.08
N LYS A 142 -9.44 -16.78 -2.33
CA LYS A 142 -8.73 -15.83 -1.47
C LYS A 142 -8.19 -14.67 -2.30
N ASN A 143 -8.19 -13.50 -1.69
CA ASN A 143 -7.59 -12.28 -2.24
C ASN A 143 -6.39 -11.89 -1.40
N VAL A 144 -5.34 -11.40 -2.05
CA VAL A 144 -4.16 -10.84 -1.39
C VAL A 144 -3.97 -9.42 -1.92
N LEU A 145 -4.00 -8.44 -1.01
CA LEU A 145 -3.72 -7.04 -1.31
C LEU A 145 -2.28 -6.74 -0.90
N ILE A 146 -1.38 -6.55 -1.86
CA ILE A 146 0.03 -6.29 -1.58
C ILE A 146 0.27 -4.78 -1.53
N SER A 147 0.96 -4.36 -0.49
CA SER A 147 1.36 -2.97 -0.27
C SER A 147 2.32 -2.47 -1.35
N GLY A 148 2.52 -1.16 -1.38
CA GLY A 148 3.63 -0.57 -2.11
C GLY A 148 4.93 -1.26 -1.73
N THR A 149 5.56 -1.91 -2.70
CA THR A 149 6.77 -2.71 -2.51
C THR A 149 7.89 -2.11 -3.34
N ALA A 150 9.03 -1.89 -2.70
CA ALA A 150 10.23 -1.31 -3.29
C ALA A 150 11.49 -2.07 -2.83
N SER A 151 12.65 -1.70 -3.38
CA SER A 151 13.95 -2.34 -3.15
C SER A 151 14.52 -2.06 -1.74
N ILE A 152 13.99 -2.77 -0.75
CA ILE A 152 14.34 -2.63 0.67
C ILE A 152 14.74 -3.99 1.23
N ASP A 153 15.83 -4.05 2.02
CA ASP A 153 16.28 -5.27 2.70
C ASP A 153 15.46 -5.56 3.98
N PRO A 154 15.69 -6.70 4.66
CA PRO A 154 15.04 -6.97 5.93
C PRO A 154 15.27 -5.89 6.99
N ASP A 155 16.43 -5.26 7.06
CA ASP A 155 16.74 -4.24 8.07
C ASP A 155 16.11 -2.87 7.75
N GLY A 156 15.42 -2.75 6.62
CA GLY A 156 14.73 -1.54 6.20
C GLY A 156 15.59 -0.58 5.40
N ALA A 157 16.83 -0.94 5.01
CA ALA A 157 17.70 -0.12 4.19
C ALA A 157 17.37 -0.25 2.70
N THR A 158 17.58 0.82 1.93
CA THR A 158 17.47 0.77 0.47
C THR A 158 18.60 -0.08 -0.11
N VAL A 159 18.27 -0.97 -1.04
CA VAL A 159 19.24 -1.87 -1.71
C VAL A 159 19.33 -1.50 -3.18
N HIS A 160 20.51 -1.70 -3.76
CA HIS A 160 20.77 -1.42 -5.19
C HIS A 160 20.55 0.04 -5.56
N ILE A 161 21.10 0.94 -4.74
CA ILE A 161 21.12 2.39 -5.00
C ILE A 161 21.69 2.63 -6.41
N ASP A 162 21.02 3.50 -7.16
CA ASP A 162 21.35 3.89 -8.55
C ASP A 162 21.29 2.75 -9.61
N ASP A 163 20.72 1.58 -9.28
CA ASP A 163 20.56 0.46 -10.21
C ASP A 163 19.07 0.09 -10.39
N PRO A 164 18.36 0.73 -11.32
CA PRO A 164 16.92 0.52 -11.50
C PRO A 164 16.56 -0.92 -11.85
N GLU A 165 17.40 -1.62 -12.62
CA GLU A 165 17.13 -3.02 -12.97
C GLU A 165 17.18 -3.93 -11.74
N LYS A 166 18.22 -3.79 -10.90
CA LYS A 166 18.30 -4.59 -9.68
C LYS A 166 17.22 -4.21 -8.67
N GLN A 167 16.83 -2.93 -8.58
CA GLN A 167 15.71 -2.53 -7.73
C GLN A 167 14.38 -3.14 -8.17
N ILE A 168 14.10 -3.13 -9.48
CA ILE A 168 12.91 -3.77 -10.04
C ILE A 168 12.94 -5.27 -9.73
N ARG A 169 14.05 -5.96 -10.00
CA ARG A 169 14.16 -7.40 -9.76
C ARG A 169 13.92 -7.76 -8.30
N LEU A 170 14.59 -7.08 -7.36
CA LEU A 170 14.38 -7.33 -5.93
C LEU A 170 12.94 -7.06 -5.52
N THR A 171 12.35 -5.97 -6.03
CA THR A 171 10.94 -5.65 -5.78
C THR A 171 10.03 -6.79 -6.25
N MET A 172 10.25 -7.31 -7.46
CA MET A 172 9.46 -8.42 -7.98
C MET A 172 9.73 -9.72 -7.21
N ASP A 173 10.96 -10.00 -6.78
CA ASP A 173 11.29 -11.17 -5.94
C ASP A 173 10.52 -11.14 -4.62
N VAL A 174 10.40 -9.97 -3.99
CA VAL A 174 9.60 -9.79 -2.77
C VAL A 174 8.12 -10.07 -3.02
N ILE A 175 7.55 -9.52 -4.10
CA ILE A 175 6.15 -9.80 -4.49
C ILE A 175 5.95 -11.30 -4.72
N LYS A 176 6.88 -11.95 -5.44
CA LYS A 176 6.84 -13.38 -5.73
C LYS A 176 6.87 -14.21 -4.45
N ALA A 177 7.72 -13.87 -3.50
CA ALA A 177 7.81 -14.55 -2.22
C ALA A 177 6.51 -14.42 -1.40
N ILE A 178 5.87 -13.24 -1.40
CA ILE A 178 4.56 -13.04 -0.75
C ILE A 178 3.50 -13.93 -1.41
N LEU A 179 3.43 -13.96 -2.74
CA LEU A 179 2.49 -14.81 -3.48
C LEU A 179 2.73 -16.30 -3.17
N GLU A 180 3.98 -16.76 -3.23
CA GLU A 180 4.34 -18.16 -2.98
C GLU A 180 4.05 -18.60 -1.54
N SER A 181 4.18 -17.70 -0.56
CA SER A 181 3.79 -17.95 0.83
C SER A 181 2.29 -18.26 1.00
N ARG A 182 1.48 -17.95 -0.02
CA ARG A 182 0.06 -18.25 -0.14
C ARG A 182 -0.24 -19.21 -1.29
N GLY A 183 0.78 -19.90 -1.81
CA GLY A 183 0.62 -20.84 -2.92
C GLY A 183 0.08 -20.19 -4.19
N MET A 184 0.35 -18.90 -4.40
CA MET A 184 0.01 -18.15 -5.61
C MET A 184 1.23 -17.95 -6.51
N GLY A 185 0.99 -17.54 -7.76
CA GLY A 185 2.00 -17.14 -8.72
C GLY A 185 1.57 -15.92 -9.54
N TRP A 186 2.34 -15.59 -10.58
CA TRP A 186 2.08 -14.41 -11.41
C TRP A 186 0.71 -14.42 -12.09
N GLY A 187 0.23 -15.59 -12.51
CA GLY A 187 -1.09 -15.75 -13.13
C GLY A 187 -2.28 -15.51 -12.18
N ASP A 188 -2.04 -15.34 -10.87
CA ASP A 188 -3.08 -14.98 -9.90
C ASP A 188 -3.23 -13.44 -9.76
N LEU A 189 -2.34 -12.63 -10.36
CA LEU A 189 -2.44 -11.17 -10.33
C LEU A 189 -3.60 -10.67 -11.21
N PHE A 190 -4.37 -9.70 -10.71
CA PHE A 190 -5.51 -9.15 -11.45
C PHE A 190 -5.57 -7.61 -11.49
N ARG A 191 -4.75 -6.94 -10.68
CA ARG A 191 -4.68 -5.47 -10.63
C ARG A 191 -3.32 -5.05 -10.09
N GLY A 192 -2.78 -3.93 -10.58
CA GLY A 192 -1.67 -3.25 -9.93
C GLY A 192 -1.46 -1.81 -10.40
N ILE A 193 -0.55 -1.13 -9.72
CA ILE A 193 0.00 0.17 -10.11
C ILE A 193 1.51 0.11 -9.94
N ALA A 194 2.25 0.42 -11.01
CA ALA A 194 3.69 0.56 -10.99
C ALA A 194 4.06 2.04 -11.01
N TYR A 195 4.84 2.45 -10.03
CA TYR A 195 5.32 3.80 -9.81
C TYR A 195 6.79 3.89 -10.21
N PHE A 196 7.08 4.77 -11.14
CA PHE A 196 8.42 5.04 -11.65
C PHE A 196 8.83 6.42 -11.20
N LYS A 197 10.00 6.54 -10.57
CA LYS A 197 10.59 7.84 -10.28
C LYS A 197 11.06 8.54 -11.56
N ASP A 198 11.57 7.76 -12.51
CA ASP A 198 11.89 8.21 -13.85
C ASP A 198 11.25 7.25 -14.86
N MET A 199 10.45 7.79 -15.77
CA MET A 199 9.76 7.02 -16.81
C MET A 199 10.72 6.37 -17.82
N GLU A 200 11.98 6.82 -17.91
CA GLU A 200 13.01 6.13 -18.69
C GLU A 200 13.31 4.72 -18.17
N THR A 201 12.92 4.40 -16.93
CA THR A 201 13.06 3.08 -16.33
C THR A 201 11.95 2.10 -16.76
N LEU A 202 10.85 2.57 -17.36
CA LEU A 202 9.73 1.71 -17.78
C LEU A 202 10.16 0.55 -18.72
N PRO A 203 10.97 0.76 -19.77
CA PRO A 203 11.44 -0.33 -20.62
C PRO A 203 12.25 -1.40 -19.88
N ILE A 204 12.93 -1.04 -18.78
CA ILE A 204 13.66 -1.99 -17.93
C ILE A 204 12.66 -2.89 -17.22
N TYR A 205 11.59 -2.32 -16.65
CA TYR A 205 10.52 -3.10 -16.02
C TYR A 205 9.85 -4.05 -17.01
N GLU A 206 9.49 -3.58 -18.21
CA GLU A 206 8.85 -4.41 -19.22
C GLU A 206 9.71 -5.62 -19.60
N ARG A 207 11.02 -5.42 -19.74
CA ARG A 207 11.97 -6.51 -19.99
C ARG A 207 12.06 -7.47 -18.81
N VAL A 208 12.21 -6.98 -17.59
CA VAL A 208 12.28 -7.83 -16.38
C VAL A 208 10.99 -8.63 -16.21
N ALA A 209 9.82 -8.01 -16.40
CA ALA A 209 8.52 -8.68 -16.32
C ALA A 209 8.38 -9.80 -17.38
N ALA A 210 8.86 -9.56 -18.61
CA ALA A 210 8.89 -10.57 -19.66
C ALA A 210 9.82 -11.74 -19.32
N GLU A 211 11.02 -11.46 -18.81
CA GLU A 211 11.98 -12.49 -18.37
C GLU A 211 11.44 -13.34 -17.21
N LEU A 212 10.72 -12.73 -16.27
CA LEU A 212 10.08 -13.40 -15.14
C LEU A 212 8.79 -14.15 -15.53
N GLY A 213 8.33 -14.04 -16.79
CA GLY A 213 7.11 -14.68 -17.27
C GLY A 213 5.86 -14.17 -16.58
N ILE A 214 5.80 -12.88 -16.26
CA ILE A 214 4.63 -12.26 -15.64
C ILE A 214 3.54 -12.10 -16.69
N ASP A 215 2.39 -12.75 -16.45
CA ASP A 215 1.23 -12.67 -17.34
C ASP A 215 0.71 -11.24 -17.45
N ARG A 216 0.02 -10.93 -18.57
CA ARG A 216 -0.66 -9.65 -18.71
C ARG A 216 -1.86 -9.57 -17.77
N PHE A 217 -1.82 -8.60 -16.86
CA PHE A 217 -2.96 -8.19 -16.04
C PHE A 217 -3.13 -6.66 -16.11
N PRO A 218 -4.28 -6.12 -15.70
CA PRO A 218 -4.49 -4.67 -15.60
C PRO A 218 -3.45 -4.01 -14.66
N LEU A 219 -2.45 -3.38 -15.25
CA LEU A 219 -1.40 -2.62 -14.56
C LEU A 219 -1.43 -1.16 -15.00
N ALA A 220 -1.67 -0.25 -14.06
CA ALA A 220 -1.51 1.18 -14.32
C ALA A 220 -0.05 1.57 -14.17
N ILE A 221 0.42 2.49 -15.03
CA ILE A 221 1.76 3.04 -14.97
C ILE A 221 1.66 4.49 -14.50
N SER A 222 2.46 4.86 -13.50
CA SER A 222 2.45 6.20 -12.91
C SER A 222 3.88 6.75 -12.78
N HIS A 223 4.07 8.00 -13.17
CA HIS A 223 5.26 8.77 -12.80
C HIS A 223 5.03 9.37 -11.42
N ALA A 224 5.84 8.99 -10.43
CA ALA A 224 5.69 9.42 -9.05
C ALA A 224 6.98 9.26 -8.25
N ASP A 225 7.22 10.17 -7.31
CA ASP A 225 8.28 9.98 -6.32
C ASP A 225 7.95 8.81 -5.38
N VAL A 226 8.96 7.99 -5.13
CA VAL A 226 8.93 6.93 -4.11
C VAL A 226 9.39 7.52 -2.76
N CYS A 227 9.03 6.89 -1.65
CA CYS A 227 9.24 7.41 -0.29
C CYS A 227 10.70 7.71 0.14
N ARG A 228 11.70 7.41 -0.70
CA ARG A 228 13.10 7.76 -0.49
C ARG A 228 13.75 8.23 -1.77
N HIS A 229 14.77 9.08 -1.64
CA HIS A 229 15.49 9.61 -2.81
C HIS A 229 16.16 8.51 -3.65
N ASP A 230 16.62 7.44 -3.01
CA ASP A 230 17.36 6.34 -3.60
C ASP A 230 16.48 5.18 -4.10
N LEU A 231 15.16 5.24 -3.89
CA LEU A 231 14.20 4.29 -4.45
C LEU A 231 13.68 4.79 -5.80
N LEU A 232 13.86 3.98 -6.84
CA LEU A 232 13.59 4.35 -8.23
C LEU A 232 12.27 3.76 -8.76
N PHE A 233 11.77 2.73 -8.08
CA PHE A 233 10.60 1.95 -8.48
C PHE A 233 9.83 1.46 -7.25
N GLU A 234 8.51 1.52 -7.32
CA GLU A 234 7.60 0.89 -6.36
C GLU A 234 6.43 0.25 -7.12
N ILE A 235 5.93 -0.90 -6.68
CA ILE A 235 4.74 -1.51 -7.25
C ILE A 235 3.79 -1.99 -6.16
N GLU A 236 2.50 -1.78 -6.38
CA GLU A 236 1.43 -2.45 -5.66
C GLU A 236 0.69 -3.41 -6.58
N VAL A 237 0.27 -4.56 -6.06
CA VAL A 237 -0.51 -5.53 -6.82
C VAL A 237 -1.55 -6.21 -5.93
N ASP A 238 -2.65 -6.61 -6.55
CA ASP A 238 -3.68 -7.44 -5.92
C ASP A 238 -3.76 -8.79 -6.67
N ALA A 239 -3.88 -9.87 -5.91
CA ALA A 239 -3.97 -11.23 -6.41
C ALA A 239 -5.27 -11.92 -5.96
N VAL A 240 -5.76 -12.86 -6.76
CA VAL A 240 -6.93 -13.69 -6.45
C VAL A 240 -6.68 -15.13 -6.88
N LYS A 241 -7.05 -16.09 -6.03
CA LYS A 241 -6.95 -17.51 -6.33
C LYS A 241 -8.16 -18.28 -5.83
N ALA A 242 -8.73 -19.13 -6.68
CA ALA A 242 -9.79 -20.07 -6.27
C ALA A 242 -9.27 -21.10 -5.26
N LEU A 243 -10.12 -21.52 -4.32
CA LEU A 243 -9.82 -22.58 -3.34
C LEU A 243 -10.29 -23.95 -3.81
#